data_AF-A0AAW1HTA4-F1
#
_entry.id   AF-A0AAW1HTA4-F1
#
_cell.length_a   1.000
_cell.length_b   1.000
_cell.length_c   1.000
_cell.angle_alpha   90.00
_cell.angle_beta   90.00
_cell.angle_gamma   90.00
#
_symmetry.space_group_name_H-M   'P 1'
#
loop_
_entity.id
_entity.type
_entity.pdbx_description
1 polymer ?
#
loop_
_entity_poly.entity_id
_entity_poly.type
_entity_poly.pdbx_seq_one_letter_code
_entity_poly.pdbx_strand_id
1 'polypeptide(L)'
;MKPLSIDYEYELCELCCKDNNHYRQCYVDELGWINDKEFYVWVPYFWISEFMEEMTEIFGSGLFADGPLKAYVAESGISFDLVSAVGDYVDIESVFPKDKYPH
;
A
#
# COMPACT_ATOMS: atom_id res chain seq x y z
N MET A 1 24.95 -15.67 -4.11
CA MET A 1 24.26 -14.90 -3.06
C MET A 1 22.77 -15.04 -3.31
N LYS A 2 22.00 -15.67 -2.42
CA LYS A 2 20.54 -15.53 -2.48
C LYS A 2 20.23 -14.09 -2.06
N PRO A 3 19.26 -13.39 -2.67
CA PRO A 3 18.79 -12.14 -2.11
C PRO A 3 18.32 -12.42 -0.68
N LEU A 4 18.54 -11.47 0.24
CA LEU A 4 17.78 -11.43 1.49
C LEU A 4 16.30 -11.53 1.10
N SER A 5 15.56 -12.48 1.67
CA SER A 5 14.12 -12.55 1.47
C SER A 5 13.53 -11.20 1.86
N ILE A 6 12.91 -10.49 0.91
CA ILE A 6 12.16 -9.26 1.19
C ILE A 6 11.09 -9.61 2.21
N ASP A 7 11.00 -8.81 3.27
CA ASP A 7 9.90 -8.88 4.23
C ASP A 7 8.80 -7.93 3.75
N TYR A 8 7.89 -8.45 2.94
CA TYR A 8 6.85 -7.63 2.31
C TYR A 8 5.93 -6.94 3.32
N GLU A 9 5.69 -7.59 4.47
CA GLU A 9 4.86 -7.02 5.54
C GLU A 9 5.54 -5.78 6.13
N TYR A 10 6.84 -5.87 6.41
CA TYR A 10 7.63 -4.74 6.91
C TYR A 10 7.70 -3.60 5.89
N GLU A 11 8.05 -3.90 4.63
CA GLU A 11 8.20 -2.87 3.58
C GLU A 11 6.88 -2.15 3.28
N LEU A 12 5.75 -2.88 3.24
CA LEU A 12 4.43 -2.26 3.08
C LEU A 12 4.09 -1.33 4.26
N CYS A 13 4.43 -1.73 5.48
CA CYS A 13 4.23 -0.90 6.66
C CYS A 13 5.11 0.37 6.64
N GLU A 14 6.39 0.26 6.22
CA GLU A 14 7.25 1.42 6.02
C GLU A 14 6.63 2.40 5.02
N LEU A 15 6.21 1.89 3.85
CA LEU A 15 5.63 2.69 2.77
C LEU A 15 4.35 3.42 3.20
N CYS A 16 3.46 2.73 3.92
CA CYS A 16 2.14 3.27 4.25
C CYS A 16 2.08 4.08 5.55
N CYS A 17 3.04 3.93 6.47
CA CYS A 17 2.92 4.52 7.80
C CYS A 17 4.12 5.36 8.24
N LYS A 18 5.26 5.28 7.53
CA LYS A 18 6.47 5.97 7.96
C LYS A 18 6.89 7.02 6.95
N ASP A 19 7.74 7.91 7.43
CA ASP A 19 8.37 8.99 6.68
C ASP A 19 9.81 8.63 6.29
N ASN A 20 10.13 7.33 6.22
CA ASN A 20 11.47 6.84 5.93
C ASN A 20 11.78 6.83 4.42
N ASN A 21 11.58 7.97 3.77
CA ASN A 21 11.89 8.19 2.36
C ASN A 21 12.69 9.49 2.16
N HIS A 22 13.06 9.78 0.90
CA HIS A 22 13.84 10.97 0.54
C HIS A 22 13.18 12.28 1.02
N TYR A 23 11.85 12.31 1.06
CA TYR A 23 11.06 13.49 1.38
C TYR A 23 10.80 13.68 2.88
N ARG A 24 11.06 12.64 3.69
CA ARG A 24 10.73 12.63 5.13
C ARG A 24 9.26 12.94 5.39
N GLN A 25 8.38 12.42 4.55
CA GLN A 25 6.92 12.56 4.67
C GLN A 25 6.24 11.25 4.31
N CYS A 26 5.13 10.92 4.97
CA CYS A 26 4.33 9.78 4.57
C CYS A 26 3.58 10.09 3.26
N TYR A 27 3.55 9.14 2.34
CA TYR A 27 2.80 9.28 1.08
C TYR A 27 1.29 9.08 1.28
N VAL A 28 0.89 8.45 2.37
CA VAL A 28 -0.48 8.05 2.65
C VAL A 28 -1.08 9.02 3.68
N ASP A 29 -2.16 9.69 3.30
CA ASP A 29 -2.88 10.61 4.22
C ASP A 29 -3.77 9.84 5.19
N GLU A 30 -4.35 8.73 4.72
CA GLU A 30 -5.30 7.90 5.46
C GLU A 30 -5.21 6.45 5.02
N LEU A 31 -5.54 5.52 5.92
CA LEU A 31 -5.64 4.10 5.64
C LEU A 31 -6.60 3.41 6.62
N GLY A 32 -7.27 2.35 6.17
CA GLY A 32 -8.19 1.60 7.03
C GLY A 32 -9.06 0.57 6.32
N TRP A 33 -9.65 -0.30 7.13
CA TRP A 33 -10.63 -1.30 6.72
C TRP A 33 -11.99 -0.62 6.51
N ILE A 34 -12.49 -0.67 5.27
CA ILE A 34 -13.87 -0.22 4.93
C ILE A 34 -14.89 -1.30 5.28
N ASN A 35 -14.46 -2.57 5.26
CA ASN A 35 -15.24 -3.76 5.64
C ASN A 35 -14.28 -4.93 5.92
N ASP A 36 -14.82 -6.13 6.17
CA ASP A 36 -14.01 -7.31 6.51
C ASP A 36 -13.06 -7.80 5.40
N LYS A 37 -13.17 -7.28 4.18
CA LYS A 37 -12.47 -7.78 2.99
C LYS A 37 -11.61 -6.75 2.28
N GLU A 38 -11.78 -5.47 2.57
CA GLU A 38 -11.19 -4.40 1.79
C GLU A 38 -10.48 -3.39 2.70
N PHE A 39 -9.21 -3.14 2.39
CA PHE A 39 -8.36 -2.23 3.13
C PHE A 39 -7.85 -1.16 2.19
N TYR A 40 -8.25 0.08 2.43
CA TYR A 40 -7.91 1.19 1.55
C TYR A 40 -6.76 2.01 2.11
N VAL A 41 -5.93 2.51 1.19
CA VAL A 41 -4.98 3.60 1.44
C VAL A 41 -5.35 4.79 0.55
N TRP A 42 -5.26 6.00 1.08
CA TRP A 42 -5.54 7.25 0.37
C TRP A 42 -4.24 8.01 0.15
N VAL A 43 -3.87 8.17 -1.12
CA VAL A 43 -2.62 8.79 -1.54
C VAL A 43 -2.94 10.10 -2.24
N PRO A 44 -2.41 11.25 -1.78
CA PRO A 44 -2.58 12.54 -2.44
C PRO A 44 -1.99 12.51 -3.85
N TYR A 45 -2.58 13.25 -4.79
CA TYR A 45 -2.07 13.30 -6.18
C TYR A 45 -0.59 13.65 -6.29
N PHE A 46 -0.08 14.47 -5.36
CA PHE A 46 1.31 14.87 -5.34
C PHE A 46 2.28 13.71 -5.06
N TRP A 47 1.83 12.62 -4.41
CA TRP A 47 2.65 11.46 -4.03
C TRP A 47 2.36 10.19 -4.84
N ILE A 48 1.41 10.23 -5.78
CA ILE A 48 0.98 9.03 -6.51
C ILE A 48 2.12 8.39 -7.30
N SER A 49 2.99 9.18 -7.95
CA SER A 49 4.07 8.62 -8.76
C SER A 49 5.06 7.87 -7.89
N GLU A 50 5.52 8.50 -6.83
CA GLU A 50 6.48 7.98 -5.86
C GLU A 50 5.94 6.73 -5.16
N PHE A 51 4.68 6.78 -4.71
CA PHE A 51 4.02 5.64 -4.10
C PHE A 51 3.96 4.43 -5.05
N MET A 52 3.59 4.65 -6.31
CA MET A 52 3.49 3.57 -7.30
C MET A 52 4.86 3.02 -7.73
N GLU A 53 5.89 3.87 -7.76
CA GLU A 53 7.27 3.46 -7.99
C GLU A 53 7.77 2.56 -6.85
N GLU A 54 7.60 2.96 -5.58
CA GLU A 54 8.03 2.14 -4.44
C GLU A 54 7.22 0.83 -4.32
N MET A 55 5.91 0.84 -4.60
CA MET A 55 5.13 -0.40 -4.74
C MET A 55 5.73 -1.34 -5.80
N THR A 56 6.20 -0.78 -6.93
CA THR A 56 6.84 -1.55 -8.00
C THR A 56 8.20 -2.09 -7.58
N GLU A 57 8.97 -1.33 -6.80
CA GLU A 57 10.27 -1.78 -6.28
C GLU A 57 10.12 -2.92 -5.26
N ILE A 58 9.10 -2.85 -4.40
CA ILE A 58 8.82 -3.86 -3.38
C ILE A 58 8.26 -5.13 -4.04
N PHE A 59 7.17 -5.03 -4.80
CA PHE A 59 6.41 -6.20 -5.27
C PHE A 59 6.75 -6.62 -6.71
N GLY A 60 7.55 -5.82 -7.42
CA GLY A 60 7.95 -6.06 -8.79
C GLY A 60 6.96 -5.50 -9.83
N SER A 61 7.45 -5.33 -11.07
CA SER A 61 6.67 -4.77 -12.18
C SER A 61 5.48 -5.63 -12.63
N GLY A 62 5.38 -6.87 -12.14
CA GLY A 62 4.23 -7.76 -12.36
C GLY A 62 3.00 -7.39 -11.54
N LEU A 63 3.16 -6.58 -10.48
CA LEU A 63 2.08 -6.20 -9.56
C LEU A 63 0.83 -5.68 -10.28
N PHE A 64 1.02 -4.88 -11.33
CA PHE A 64 -0.07 -4.28 -12.10
C PHE A 64 -0.42 -5.05 -13.39
N ALA A 65 0.24 -6.17 -13.65
CA ALA A 65 0.04 -6.97 -14.85
C ALA A 65 -0.99 -8.11 -14.64
N ASP A 66 -1.09 -8.62 -13.41
CA ASP A 66 -1.82 -9.86 -13.12
C ASP A 66 -3.29 -9.66 -12.68
N GLY A 67 -3.77 -8.42 -12.60
CA GLY A 67 -5.16 -8.15 -12.27
C GLY A 67 -5.52 -6.66 -12.20
N PRO A 68 -6.83 -6.34 -12.12
CA PRO A 68 -7.28 -4.96 -11.99
C PRO A 68 -7.00 -4.44 -10.57
N LEU A 69 -6.21 -3.36 -10.48
CA LEU A 69 -6.09 -2.56 -9.26
C LEU A 69 -7.42 -1.86 -8.98
N LYS A 70 -8.07 -2.18 -7.86
CA LYS A 70 -9.32 -1.51 -7.46
C LYS A 70 -8.99 -0.15 -6.83
N ALA A 71 -9.28 0.91 -7.58
CA ALA A 71 -8.98 2.28 -7.18
C ALA A 71 -10.19 3.22 -7.35
N TYR A 72 -10.26 4.26 -6.51
CA TYR A 72 -11.22 5.35 -6.62
C TYR A 72 -10.50 6.69 -6.68
N VAL A 73 -10.93 7.52 -7.62
CA VAL A 73 -10.42 8.88 -7.81
C VAL A 73 -11.30 9.83 -7.00
N ALA A 74 -10.68 10.58 -6.08
CA ALA A 74 -11.33 11.57 -5.22
C ALA A 74 -10.80 12.98 -5.50
N GLU A 75 -11.36 13.99 -4.84
CA GLU A 75 -10.93 15.39 -5.00
C GLU A 75 -9.47 15.59 -4.56
N SER A 76 -9.05 14.94 -3.48
CA SER A 76 -7.71 15.10 -2.88
C SER A 76 -6.65 14.13 -3.39
N GLY A 77 -7.05 13.05 -4.10
CA GLY A 77 -6.10 12.01 -4.49
C GLY A 77 -6.78 10.75 -5.03
N ILE A 78 -6.09 9.63 -4.88
CA ILE A 78 -6.57 8.30 -5.28
C ILE A 78 -6.52 7.37 -4.08
N SER A 79 -7.56 6.58 -3.88
CA SER A 79 -7.58 5.51 -2.89
C SER A 79 -7.49 4.14 -3.56
N PHE A 80 -6.71 3.22 -2.99
CA PHE A 80 -6.49 1.88 -3.54
C PHE A 80 -6.80 0.81 -2.52
N ASP A 81 -7.44 -0.28 -2.94
CA ASP A 81 -7.61 -1.48 -2.10
C ASP A 81 -6.32 -2.30 -2.09
N LEU A 82 -5.62 -2.32 -0.96
CA LEU A 82 -4.40 -3.09 -0.78
C LEU A 82 -4.63 -4.59 -0.76
N VAL A 83 -5.81 -5.06 -0.31
CA VAL A 83 -6.11 -6.50 -0.33
C VAL A 83 -6.13 -7.01 -1.77
N SER A 84 -6.80 -6.28 -2.66
CA SER A 84 -6.79 -6.59 -4.10
C SER A 84 -5.42 -6.38 -4.75
N ALA A 85 -4.63 -5.41 -4.28
CA ALA A 85 -3.33 -5.10 -4.89
C ALA A 85 -2.23 -6.11 -4.53
N VAL A 86 -2.10 -6.45 -3.25
CA VAL A 86 -0.93 -7.18 -2.71
C VAL A 86 -1.29 -8.35 -1.81
N GLY A 87 -2.57 -8.74 -1.71
CA GLY A 87 -3.03 -9.81 -0.82
C GLY A 87 -2.42 -11.20 -1.09
N ASP A 88 -1.90 -11.43 -2.30
CA ASP A 88 -1.16 -12.66 -2.63
C ASP A 88 0.29 -12.68 -2.06
N TYR A 89 0.80 -11.51 -1.69
CA TYR A 89 2.15 -11.32 -1.14
C TYR A 89 2.14 -11.08 0.38
N VAL A 90 1.08 -10.46 0.89
CA VAL A 90 0.99 -9.94 2.25
C VAL A 90 -0.37 -10.30 2.86
N ASP A 91 -0.34 -10.84 4.09
CA ASP A 91 -1.54 -10.90 4.91
C ASP A 91 -1.84 -9.50 5.48
N ILE A 92 -2.73 -8.77 4.84
CA ILE A 92 -3.01 -7.36 5.19
C ILE A 92 -3.51 -7.22 6.64
N GLU A 93 -4.21 -8.22 7.17
CA GLU A 93 -4.69 -8.18 8.56
C GLU A 93 -3.57 -8.41 9.58
N SER A 94 -2.48 -9.11 9.20
CA SER A 94 -1.29 -9.27 10.05
C SER A 94 -0.56 -7.92 10.26
N VAL A 95 -0.50 -7.11 9.19
CA VAL A 95 0.15 -5.78 9.18
C VAL A 95 -0.76 -4.72 9.78
N PHE A 96 -2.02 -4.71 9.36
CA PHE A 96 -3.03 -3.74 9.75
C PHE A 96 -4.22 -4.45 10.40
N PRO A 97 -4.19 -4.74 11.71
CA PRO A 97 -5.30 -5.40 12.38
C PRO A 97 -6.60 -4.58 12.35
N LYS A 98 -7.73 -5.25 12.07
CA LYS A 98 -9.06 -4.63 11.94
C LYS A 98 -9.53 -3.85 13.16
N ASP A 99 -9.14 -4.29 14.35
CA ASP A 99 -9.48 -3.63 15.61
C ASP A 99 -8.73 -2.31 15.83
N LYS A 100 -7.62 -2.09 15.09
CA LYS A 100 -6.78 -0.89 15.20
C LYS A 100 -6.94 0.08 14.04
N TYR A 101 -7.31 -0.41 12.87
CA TYR A 101 -7.41 0.39 11.64
C TYR A 101 -8.82 0.38 11.02
N PRO A 102 -9.90 0.70 11.76
CA PRO A 102 -11.21 0.91 11.15
C PRO A 102 -11.25 2.26 10.41
N HIS A 103 -12.01 2.33 9.31
CA HIS A 103 -12.40 3.58 8.64
C HIS A 103 -13.92 3.79 8.75
#